data_AF-A0A0Q3RY01-F1
#
_entry.id   AF-A0A0Q3RY01-F1
#
_cell.length_a   1.000
_cell.length_b   1.000
_cell.length_c   1.000
_cell.angle_alpha   90.00
_cell.angle_beta   90.00
_cell.angle_gamma   90.00
#
_symmetry.space_group_name_H-M   'P 1'
#
loop_
_entity.id
_entity.type
_entity.pdbx_description
1 polymer ?
#
loop_
_entity_poly.entity_id
_entity_poly.type
_entity_poly.pdbx_seq_one_letter_code
_entity_poly.pdbx_strand_id
1 'polypeptide(L)'
;MVEKIKIHNLTISKSYMTFLFPFSFREKERADLMESLVEHQFDYFKLKNIDLQDLYYGKGIKISHKELDQFFLPYIEDKLFPFSTKDRGFLRYSKQIRDSYVYEVNGNNLDFTLNSIDIILCPFGIGLITIRTEMDKKQESLTNVLDFMNHFRVLEAKIEEEKGGKIIHQNGKFDSTSELILDYLCHNLKPFIIRNKKLEGYYGSLPYFEDERMLASAFFIAGENQTITNDQLFRMGQLDGKDSKGQEFISANNPKYIERYIEKRLYDRWAPSTYIITSEHTQTTVSVGKNRELEDEISHFMGIHYYNLWLHYYYKIMLLKLSFEHSEVSWSKDQEYVEELIEMISKFDSRYFFKNVSVRMEGKELTKILKETFNINTLFEEVKNTVDDLNQAQEKQRDKRQNMLLFMLTVFTVVSGIYGMNLIIEDWKGKTDWSKVSGYSFFEWISLLTALIGISLSVLLLATEGIKGIRNIYRKRKRDSFK
;
A
#
# COMPACT_ATOMS: atom_id res chain seq x y z
N MET A 1 -0.70 -15.68 42.66
CA MET A 1 -1.96 -15.24 41.99
C MET A 1 -1.58 -14.06 41.11
N VAL A 2 -1.80 -14.16 39.80
CA VAL A 2 -1.63 -12.99 38.91
C VAL A 2 -2.84 -12.09 39.15
N GLU A 3 -2.61 -10.88 39.65
CA GLU A 3 -3.66 -9.90 39.87
C GLU A 3 -4.33 -9.61 38.53
N LYS A 4 -5.61 -9.96 38.39
CA LYS A 4 -6.36 -9.72 37.15
C LYS A 4 -6.54 -8.21 37.00
N ILE A 5 -6.21 -7.69 35.82
CA ILE A 5 -6.43 -6.29 35.48
C ILE A 5 -7.93 -6.00 35.53
N LYS A 6 -8.31 -4.98 36.30
CA LYS A 6 -9.70 -4.56 36.44
C LYS A 6 -10.12 -3.82 35.18
N ILE A 7 -11.14 -4.35 34.51
CA ILE A 7 -11.79 -3.69 33.37
C ILE A 7 -12.84 -2.71 33.91
N HIS A 8 -12.76 -1.45 33.51
CA HIS A 8 -13.71 -0.40 33.90
C HIS A 8 -14.72 -0.15 32.78
N ASN A 9 -16.00 -0.13 33.15
CA ASN A 9 -17.07 0.13 32.21
C ASN A 9 -16.98 1.58 31.68
N LEU A 10 -17.11 1.71 30.36
CA LEU A 10 -17.26 2.98 29.66
C LEU A 10 -18.48 2.88 28.76
N THR A 11 -19.35 3.90 28.81
CA THR A 11 -20.50 3.97 27.90
C THR A 11 -20.20 4.95 26.77
N ILE A 12 -20.48 4.50 25.56
CA ILE A 12 -20.32 5.26 24.33
C ILE A 12 -21.70 5.71 23.88
N SER A 13 -21.86 7.01 23.73
CA SER A 13 -23.12 7.62 23.27
C SER A 13 -23.26 7.59 21.76
N LYS A 14 -22.13 7.76 21.05
CA LYS A 14 -22.03 7.66 19.59
C LYS A 14 -20.61 7.25 19.20
N SER A 15 -20.49 6.44 18.16
CA SER A 15 -19.20 6.10 17.55
C SER A 15 -19.23 6.35 16.05
N TYR A 16 -18.15 6.95 15.55
CA TYR A 16 -17.87 7.07 14.13
C TYR A 16 -16.65 6.23 13.81
N MET A 17 -16.72 5.39 12.78
CA MET A 17 -15.66 4.47 12.42
C MET A 17 -15.37 4.57 10.93
N THR A 18 -14.10 4.45 10.58
CA THR A 18 -13.59 4.47 9.22
C THR A 18 -12.65 3.28 9.05
N PHE A 19 -12.99 2.37 8.14
CA PHE A 19 -12.17 1.19 7.82
C PHE A 19 -11.46 1.40 6.50
N LEU A 20 -10.15 1.15 6.47
CA LEU A 20 -9.29 1.35 5.32
C LEU A 20 -8.76 0.01 4.82
N PHE A 21 -9.05 -0.31 3.56
CA PHE A 21 -8.70 -1.56 2.92
C PHE A 21 -7.82 -1.34 1.69
N PRO A 22 -6.53 -1.71 1.72
CA PRO A 22 -5.64 -1.58 0.58
C PRO A 22 -5.87 -2.69 -0.46
N PHE A 23 -5.80 -2.32 -1.74
CA PHE A 23 -5.82 -3.27 -2.85
C PHE A 23 -4.79 -2.90 -3.92
N SER A 24 -4.43 -3.88 -4.75
CA SER A 24 -3.55 -3.64 -5.91
C SER A 24 -4.38 -3.57 -7.17
N PHE A 25 -4.03 -2.64 -8.06
CA PHE A 25 -4.54 -2.61 -9.42
C PHE A 25 -3.39 -2.34 -10.39
N ARG A 26 -3.63 -2.56 -11.68
CA ARG A 26 -2.62 -2.29 -12.72
C ARG A 26 -2.71 -0.83 -13.13
N GLU A 27 -1.62 -0.08 -13.02
CA GLU A 27 -1.59 1.35 -13.41
C GLU A 27 -2.03 1.60 -14.85
N LYS A 28 -1.82 0.65 -15.77
CA LYS A 28 -2.32 0.73 -17.15
C LYS A 28 -3.86 0.71 -17.27
N GLU A 29 -4.55 0.13 -16.30
CA GLU A 29 -6.01 0.01 -16.23
C GLU A 29 -6.60 1.15 -15.38
N ARG A 30 -5.78 2.14 -14.97
CA ARG A 30 -6.22 3.27 -14.13
C ARG A 30 -7.32 4.08 -14.79
N ALA A 31 -7.20 4.38 -16.09
CA ALA A 31 -8.18 5.17 -16.82
C ALA A 31 -9.53 4.43 -16.89
N ASP A 32 -9.51 3.15 -17.27
CA ASP A 32 -10.68 2.29 -17.32
C ASP A 32 -11.36 2.15 -15.95
N LEU A 33 -10.55 2.03 -14.88
CA LEU A 33 -11.05 1.99 -13.50
C LEU A 33 -11.71 3.32 -13.11
N MET A 34 -11.12 4.46 -13.49
CA MET A 34 -11.70 5.78 -13.24
C MET A 34 -13.05 5.94 -13.96
N GLU A 35 -13.15 5.49 -15.20
CA GLU A 35 -14.40 5.51 -15.98
C GLU A 35 -15.46 4.63 -15.31
N SER A 36 -15.11 3.39 -14.94
CA SER A 36 -15.99 2.48 -14.21
C SER A 36 -16.51 3.08 -12.90
N LEU A 37 -15.66 3.78 -12.13
CA LEU A 37 -16.10 4.44 -10.89
C LEU A 37 -17.15 5.52 -11.16
N VAL A 38 -16.95 6.35 -12.19
CA VAL A 38 -17.91 7.40 -12.58
C VAL A 38 -19.23 6.79 -13.07
N GLU A 39 -19.19 5.74 -13.89
CA GLU A 39 -20.39 5.02 -14.37
C GLU A 39 -21.23 4.45 -13.22
N HIS A 40 -20.56 4.02 -12.13
CA HIS A 40 -21.21 3.46 -10.94
C HIS A 40 -21.53 4.49 -9.85
N GLN A 41 -21.62 5.77 -10.25
CA GLN A 41 -22.05 6.90 -9.41
C GLN A 41 -21.09 7.22 -8.26
N PHE A 42 -19.78 7.06 -8.48
CA PHE A 42 -18.80 7.66 -7.59
C PHE A 42 -18.40 9.04 -8.09
N ASP A 43 -18.49 10.02 -7.19
CA ASP A 43 -18.12 11.40 -7.46
C ASP A 43 -16.64 11.63 -7.16
N TYR A 44 -15.93 12.26 -8.08
CA TYR A 44 -14.55 12.66 -7.85
C TYR A 44 -14.47 13.80 -6.83
N PHE A 45 -13.78 13.54 -5.71
CA PHE A 45 -13.63 14.48 -4.62
C PHE A 45 -12.68 15.63 -4.99
N LYS A 46 -13.16 16.87 -4.84
CA LYS A 46 -12.39 18.10 -5.06
C LYS A 46 -12.64 19.07 -3.93
N LEU A 47 -11.58 19.64 -3.34
CA LEU A 47 -11.73 20.67 -2.29
C LEU A 47 -12.52 21.89 -2.76
N LYS A 48 -12.42 22.27 -4.04
CA LYS A 48 -13.20 23.38 -4.62
C LYS A 48 -14.69 23.10 -4.72
N ASN A 49 -15.12 21.83 -4.66
CA ASN A 49 -16.53 21.48 -4.64
C ASN A 49 -17.06 21.53 -3.20
N ILE A 50 -17.65 22.67 -2.83
CA ILE A 50 -18.12 22.94 -1.47
C ILE A 50 -19.31 22.04 -1.10
N ASP A 51 -20.08 21.57 -2.08
CA ASP A 51 -21.26 20.71 -1.86
C ASP A 51 -20.87 19.33 -1.31
N LEU A 52 -19.57 18.97 -1.34
CA LEU A 52 -19.08 17.71 -0.78
C LEU A 52 -18.76 17.78 0.72
N GLN A 53 -18.77 18.96 1.34
CA GLN A 53 -18.28 19.17 2.71
C GLN A 53 -19.08 18.42 3.78
N ASP A 54 -20.35 18.11 3.54
CA ASP A 54 -21.27 17.44 4.48
C ASP A 54 -21.90 16.16 3.88
N LEU A 55 -21.48 15.77 2.68
CA LEU A 55 -22.16 14.72 1.94
C LEU A 55 -21.86 13.31 2.47
N TYR A 56 -20.61 13.05 2.86
CA TYR A 56 -20.12 11.69 3.12
C TYR A 56 -19.92 11.32 4.60
N TYR A 57 -20.13 12.28 5.51
CA TYR A 57 -19.56 12.21 6.86
C TYR A 57 -20.56 11.83 7.96
N GLY A 58 -21.83 11.64 7.61
CA GLY A 58 -22.92 11.44 8.57
C GLY A 58 -23.72 12.73 8.79
N LYS A 59 -24.87 12.60 9.46
CA LYS A 59 -25.82 13.71 9.59
C LYS A 59 -25.27 14.82 10.50
N GLY A 60 -25.18 16.03 9.95
CA GLY A 60 -24.77 17.22 10.70
C GLY A 60 -23.25 17.41 10.84
N ILE A 61 -22.44 16.58 10.17
CA ILE A 61 -20.99 16.71 10.18
C ILE A 61 -20.54 17.42 8.91
N LYS A 62 -19.73 18.47 9.08
CA LYS A 62 -19.19 19.25 7.98
C LYS A 62 -17.67 19.35 8.08
N ILE A 63 -16.98 19.02 7.00
CA ILE A 63 -15.51 19.09 6.91
C ILE A 63 -15.07 20.38 6.24
N SER A 64 -14.20 21.13 6.91
CA SER A 64 -13.68 22.38 6.38
C SER A 64 -12.64 22.13 5.28
N HIS A 65 -13.05 22.26 4.01
CA HIS A 65 -12.11 22.15 2.88
C HIS A 65 -11.01 23.20 2.93
N LYS A 66 -11.32 24.42 3.42
CA LYS A 66 -10.32 25.48 3.62
C LYS A 66 -9.27 25.07 4.64
N GLU A 67 -9.65 24.33 5.65
CA GLU A 67 -8.70 23.86 6.64
C GLU A 67 -7.81 22.75 6.08
N LEU A 68 -8.39 21.81 5.32
CA LEU A 68 -7.64 20.77 4.61
C LEU A 68 -6.58 21.38 3.67
N ASP A 69 -6.95 22.41 2.92
CA ASP A 69 -6.08 23.19 2.03
C ASP A 69 -4.88 23.80 2.78
N GLN A 70 -5.08 24.27 4.01
CA GLN A 70 -4.04 24.99 4.78
C GLN A 70 -3.25 24.12 5.76
N PHE A 71 -3.68 22.88 6.01
CA PHE A 71 -3.08 22.03 7.04
C PHE A 71 -1.79 21.35 6.58
N PHE A 72 -1.77 20.87 5.34
CA PHE A 72 -0.66 20.14 4.76
C PHE A 72 0.36 21.08 4.10
N LEU A 73 1.60 20.62 3.96
CA LEU A 73 2.60 21.36 3.21
C LEU A 73 2.22 21.35 1.71
N PRO A 74 2.49 22.43 0.94
CA PRO A 74 1.99 22.56 -0.44
C PRO A 74 2.34 21.37 -1.35
N TYR A 75 3.55 20.81 -1.22
CA TYR A 75 3.98 19.66 -2.01
C TYR A 75 3.29 18.34 -1.65
N ILE A 76 2.67 18.25 -0.48
CA ILE A 76 1.78 17.14 -0.07
C ILE A 76 0.36 17.43 -0.50
N GLU A 77 -0.10 18.65 -0.25
CA GLU A 77 -1.45 19.12 -0.56
C GLU A 77 -1.80 18.87 -2.03
N ASP A 78 -0.93 19.28 -2.97
CA ASP A 78 -1.09 19.04 -4.42
C ASP A 78 -1.20 17.55 -4.77
N LYS A 79 -0.70 16.66 -3.91
CA LYS A 79 -0.82 15.20 -4.07
C LYS A 79 -2.10 14.68 -3.47
N LEU A 80 -2.46 15.12 -2.26
CA LEU A 80 -3.69 14.70 -1.55
C LEU A 80 -4.95 15.18 -2.27
N PHE A 81 -4.90 16.38 -2.84
CA PHE A 81 -6.05 17.08 -3.41
C PHE A 81 -5.76 17.60 -4.82
N PRO A 82 -5.49 16.72 -5.79
CA PRO A 82 -5.13 17.15 -7.13
C PRO A 82 -6.26 17.92 -7.84
N PHE A 83 -5.89 18.99 -8.54
CA PHE A 83 -6.83 19.86 -9.26
C PHE A 83 -7.59 19.13 -10.37
N SER A 84 -6.91 18.18 -11.02
CA SER A 84 -7.46 17.38 -12.11
C SER A 84 -7.12 15.90 -11.96
N THR A 85 -7.91 15.05 -12.61
CA THR A 85 -7.65 13.61 -12.70
C THR A 85 -6.42 13.26 -13.52
N LYS A 86 -5.84 14.23 -14.24
CA LYS A 86 -4.57 14.08 -14.99
C LYS A 86 -3.35 14.26 -14.11
N ASP A 87 -3.51 14.90 -12.94
CA ASP A 87 -2.42 15.16 -12.03
C ASP A 87 -1.98 13.87 -11.33
N ARG A 88 -0.67 13.75 -11.13
CA ARG A 88 -0.09 12.60 -10.43
C ARG A 88 -0.22 12.82 -8.92
N GLY A 89 -1.34 12.37 -8.38
CA GLY A 89 -1.69 12.41 -6.96
C GLY A 89 -2.67 11.29 -6.60
N PHE A 90 -3.33 11.49 -5.47
CA PHE A 90 -4.31 10.58 -4.91
C PHE A 90 -5.69 10.98 -5.40
N LEU A 91 -6.33 10.12 -6.19
CA LEU A 91 -7.64 10.40 -6.76
C LEU A 91 -8.71 9.73 -5.91
N ARG A 92 -9.40 10.52 -5.09
CA ARG A 92 -10.51 10.03 -4.26
C ARG A 92 -11.82 10.12 -5.03
N TYR A 93 -12.52 8.99 -5.10
CA TYR A 93 -13.87 8.85 -5.62
C TYR A 93 -14.78 8.44 -4.46
N SER A 94 -15.90 9.11 -4.27
CA SER A 94 -16.76 8.93 -3.11
C SER A 94 -18.19 8.62 -3.54
N LYS A 95 -18.85 7.73 -2.81
CA LYS A 95 -20.26 7.40 -3.01
C LYS A 95 -20.99 7.41 -1.67
N GLN A 96 -22.10 8.13 -1.64
CA GLN A 96 -23.00 8.13 -0.49
C GLN A 96 -23.86 6.86 -0.48
N ILE A 97 -24.05 6.27 0.70
CA ILE A 97 -24.89 5.09 0.89
C ILE A 97 -26.04 5.44 1.85
N ARG A 98 -25.73 5.74 3.12
CA ARG A 98 -26.69 6.09 4.19
C ARG A 98 -27.75 5.01 4.46
N ASP A 99 -27.32 3.75 4.45
CA ASP A 99 -28.17 2.59 4.74
C ASP A 99 -27.85 2.00 6.11
N SER A 100 -28.86 1.41 6.77
CA SER A 100 -28.74 0.77 8.07
C SER A 100 -28.56 -0.75 7.93
N TYR A 101 -27.70 -1.31 8.77
CA TYR A 101 -27.29 -2.71 8.77
C TYR A 101 -27.26 -3.24 10.22
N VAL A 102 -27.31 -4.57 10.35
CA VAL A 102 -27.12 -5.26 11.63
C VAL A 102 -25.95 -6.22 11.48
N TYR A 103 -24.97 -6.11 12.38
CA TYR A 103 -23.88 -7.07 12.50
C TYR A 103 -24.25 -8.10 13.57
N GLU A 104 -24.52 -9.33 13.15
CA GLU A 104 -24.80 -10.47 14.03
C GLU A 104 -23.50 -11.23 14.31
N VAL A 105 -23.05 -11.24 15.56
CA VAL A 105 -21.84 -11.97 15.98
C VAL A 105 -21.94 -12.45 17.42
N ASN A 106 -21.57 -13.70 17.67
CA ASN A 106 -21.58 -14.32 19.00
C ASN A 106 -22.93 -14.13 19.75
N GLY A 107 -24.05 -14.23 19.03
CA GLY A 107 -25.41 -14.05 19.57
C GLY A 107 -25.80 -12.61 19.91
N ASN A 108 -24.98 -11.62 19.51
CA ASN A 108 -25.28 -10.20 19.66
C ASN A 108 -25.63 -9.59 18.31
N ASN A 109 -26.59 -8.67 18.33
CA ASN A 109 -26.94 -7.84 17.18
C ASN A 109 -26.45 -6.41 17.45
N LEU A 110 -25.59 -5.93 16.56
CA LEU A 110 -24.99 -4.60 16.64
C LEU A 110 -25.48 -3.78 15.45
N ASP A 111 -26.37 -2.83 15.72
CA ASP A 111 -26.91 -1.94 14.70
C ASP A 111 -25.88 -0.88 14.31
N PHE A 112 -25.71 -0.66 13.00
CA PHE A 112 -24.84 0.38 12.47
C PHE A 112 -25.39 0.97 11.17
N THR A 113 -24.96 2.18 10.84
CA THR A 113 -25.26 2.85 9.57
C THR A 113 -23.99 2.97 8.75
N LEU A 114 -24.06 2.61 7.46
CA LEU A 114 -22.98 2.82 6.50
C LEU A 114 -23.21 4.15 5.78
N ASN A 115 -22.40 5.15 6.11
CA ASN A 115 -22.57 6.52 5.61
C ASN A 115 -22.10 6.68 4.16
N SER A 116 -20.89 6.22 3.87
CA SER A 116 -20.25 6.39 2.56
C SER A 116 -19.16 5.36 2.34
N ILE A 117 -18.81 5.18 1.06
CA ILE A 117 -17.63 4.45 0.62
C ILE A 117 -16.77 5.36 -0.25
N ASP A 118 -15.45 5.33 -0.06
CA ASP A 118 -14.49 5.97 -0.95
C ASP A 118 -13.60 4.92 -1.62
N ILE A 119 -13.20 5.20 -2.85
CA ILE A 119 -12.14 4.50 -3.58
C ILE A 119 -11.07 5.54 -3.90
N ILE A 120 -9.88 5.34 -3.32
CA ILE A 120 -8.74 6.24 -3.50
C ILE A 120 -7.73 5.54 -4.39
N LEU A 121 -7.52 6.05 -5.60
CA LEU A 121 -6.51 5.56 -6.52
C LEU A 121 -5.19 6.29 -6.24
N CYS A 122 -4.29 5.59 -5.56
CA CYS A 122 -2.96 6.08 -5.25
C CYS A 122 -2.00 5.86 -6.44
N PRO A 123 -0.83 6.49 -6.43
CA PRO A 123 0.27 6.14 -7.31
C PRO A 123 0.78 4.70 -7.09
N PHE A 124 1.50 4.16 -8.07
CA PHE A 124 2.17 2.85 -8.05
C PHE A 124 1.22 1.64 -7.95
N GLY A 125 -0.01 1.76 -8.42
CA GLY A 125 -0.97 0.66 -8.53
C GLY A 125 -1.55 0.25 -7.19
N ILE A 126 -1.56 1.18 -6.22
CA ILE A 126 -2.15 0.99 -4.90
C ILE A 126 -3.50 1.69 -4.88
N GLY A 127 -4.55 0.98 -4.52
CA GLY A 127 -5.85 1.56 -4.23
C GLY A 127 -6.21 1.38 -2.76
N LEU A 128 -7.07 2.25 -2.24
CA LEU A 128 -7.63 2.14 -0.89
C LEU A 128 -9.16 2.26 -0.96
N ILE A 129 -9.86 1.27 -0.42
CA ILE A 129 -11.30 1.36 -0.15
C ILE A 129 -11.46 1.87 1.28
N THR A 130 -12.21 2.94 1.46
CA THR A 130 -12.52 3.49 2.77
C THR A 130 -14.02 3.39 3.03
N ILE A 131 -14.42 2.82 4.16
CA ILE A 131 -15.84 2.66 4.53
C ILE A 131 -16.08 3.42 5.82
N ARG A 132 -17.06 4.33 5.78
CA ARG A 132 -17.47 5.09 6.97
C ARG A 132 -18.74 4.52 7.53
N THR A 133 -18.70 4.16 8.81
CA THR A 133 -19.85 3.67 9.55
C THR A 133 -20.08 4.50 10.81
N GLU A 134 -21.30 4.50 11.32
CA GLU A 134 -21.63 5.06 12.63
C GLU A 134 -22.54 4.11 13.43
N MET A 135 -22.37 4.10 14.75
CA MET A 135 -23.33 3.50 15.68
C MET A 135 -23.84 4.61 16.59
N ASP A 136 -25.16 4.76 16.67
CA ASP A 136 -25.85 5.86 17.36
C ASP A 136 -26.75 5.38 18.51
N LYS A 137 -26.57 4.12 18.93
CA LYS A 137 -27.29 3.55 20.06
C LYS A 137 -26.83 4.23 21.36
N LYS A 138 -27.78 4.88 22.03
CA LYS A 138 -27.54 5.56 23.31
C LYS A 138 -27.01 4.57 24.35
N GLN A 139 -25.89 4.92 24.97
CA GLN A 139 -25.24 4.16 26.05
C GLN A 139 -24.82 2.75 25.65
N GLU A 140 -24.29 2.58 24.43
CA GLU A 140 -23.64 1.33 24.06
C GLU A 140 -22.37 1.11 24.89
N SER A 141 -22.04 -0.13 25.23
CA SER A 141 -20.80 -0.42 25.96
C SER A 141 -19.59 -0.29 25.05
N LEU A 142 -18.46 0.22 25.58
CA LEU A 142 -17.18 0.20 24.86
C LEU A 142 -16.86 -1.21 24.34
N THR A 143 -17.12 -2.23 25.16
CA THR A 143 -16.96 -3.64 24.81
C THR A 143 -17.65 -3.98 23.48
N ASN A 144 -18.92 -3.63 23.30
CA ASN A 144 -19.67 -3.93 22.07
C ASN A 144 -19.16 -3.15 20.86
N VAL A 145 -18.75 -1.88 21.04
CA VAL A 145 -18.18 -1.08 19.94
C VAL A 145 -16.84 -1.65 19.48
N LEU A 146 -15.97 -2.03 20.42
CA LEU A 146 -14.69 -2.68 20.10
C LEU A 146 -14.91 -4.06 19.47
N ASP A 147 -15.90 -4.81 19.94
CA ASP A 147 -16.28 -6.11 19.38
C ASP A 147 -16.74 -5.99 17.92
N PHE A 148 -17.60 -5.00 17.63
CA PHE A 148 -17.98 -4.66 16.25
C PHE A 148 -16.75 -4.34 15.39
N MET A 149 -15.88 -3.43 15.86
CA MET A 149 -14.70 -3.03 15.11
C MET A 149 -13.73 -4.18 14.87
N ASN A 150 -13.54 -5.07 15.85
CA ASN A 150 -12.62 -6.20 15.76
C ASN A 150 -13.08 -7.22 14.72
N HIS A 151 -14.39 -7.46 14.60
CA HIS A 151 -14.92 -8.40 13.62
C HIS A 151 -15.16 -7.76 12.25
N PHE A 152 -15.70 -6.54 12.19
CA PHE A 152 -15.99 -5.86 10.91
C PHE A 152 -14.72 -5.59 10.10
N ARG A 153 -13.58 -5.30 10.76
CA ARG A 153 -12.29 -5.11 10.06
C ARG A 153 -11.77 -6.38 9.38
N VAL A 154 -12.24 -7.56 9.76
CA VAL A 154 -11.80 -8.84 9.17
C VAL A 154 -12.59 -9.07 7.90
N LEU A 155 -11.91 -9.19 6.76
CA LEU A 155 -12.57 -9.33 5.46
C LEU A 155 -13.12 -10.74 5.27
N GLU A 156 -12.30 -11.75 5.56
CA GLU A 156 -12.63 -13.17 5.50
C GLU A 156 -12.18 -13.81 6.82
N ALA A 157 -13.11 -14.44 7.53
CA ALA A 157 -12.82 -15.06 8.82
C ALA A 157 -12.09 -16.40 8.65
N LYS A 158 -10.83 -16.45 9.06
CA LYS A 158 -9.94 -17.60 8.83
C LYS A 158 -9.91 -18.53 10.02
N ILE A 159 -9.80 -17.93 11.21
CA ILE A 159 -9.73 -18.60 12.51
C ILE A 159 -11.12 -18.81 13.09
N GLU A 160 -11.30 -19.80 13.95
CA GLU A 160 -12.61 -20.13 14.53
C GLU A 160 -13.18 -18.97 15.36
N GLU A 161 -12.33 -18.22 16.03
CA GLU A 161 -12.70 -17.07 16.86
C GLU A 161 -13.33 -15.93 16.06
N GLU A 162 -13.08 -15.86 14.75
CA GLU A 162 -13.58 -14.80 13.86
C GLU A 162 -14.78 -15.25 13.04
N LYS A 163 -15.08 -16.56 13.03
CA LYS A 163 -16.17 -17.13 12.23
C LYS A 163 -17.52 -16.86 12.88
N GLY A 164 -18.53 -16.77 12.02
CA GLY A 164 -19.93 -16.65 12.45
C GLY A 164 -20.47 -15.22 12.52
N GLY A 165 -19.66 -14.21 12.18
CA GLY A 165 -20.15 -12.86 11.93
C GLY A 165 -20.97 -12.80 10.64
N LYS A 166 -22.16 -12.18 10.69
CA LYS A 166 -23.02 -11.96 9.52
C LYS A 166 -23.50 -10.53 9.46
N ILE A 167 -23.55 -9.96 8.27
CA ILE A 167 -24.10 -8.63 8.04
C ILE A 167 -25.48 -8.77 7.42
N ILE A 168 -26.48 -8.23 8.09
CA ILE A 168 -27.88 -8.27 7.65
C ILE A 168 -28.27 -6.88 7.12
N HIS A 169 -28.83 -6.86 5.92
CA HIS A 169 -29.39 -5.69 5.27
C HIS A 169 -30.82 -6.00 4.80
N GLN A 170 -31.63 -4.99 4.51
CA GLN A 170 -32.99 -5.18 3.98
C GLN A 170 -32.98 -5.99 2.67
N ASN A 171 -31.93 -5.84 1.86
CA ASN A 171 -31.80 -6.47 0.54
C ASN A 171 -31.03 -7.81 0.54
N GLY A 172 -30.56 -8.30 1.69
CA GLY A 172 -29.77 -9.52 1.72
C GLY A 172 -29.02 -9.76 3.02
N LYS A 173 -28.34 -10.91 3.06
CA LYS A 173 -27.41 -11.28 4.14
C LYS A 173 -26.05 -11.54 3.51
N PHE A 174 -25.01 -11.06 4.16
CA PHE A 174 -23.63 -11.25 3.75
C PHE A 174 -22.92 -12.06 4.85
N ASP A 175 -22.26 -13.14 4.46
CA ASP A 175 -21.56 -14.03 5.38
C ASP A 175 -20.13 -13.52 5.71
N SER A 176 -19.64 -12.50 4.99
CA SER A 176 -18.36 -11.83 5.29
C SER A 176 -18.37 -10.33 4.97
N THR A 177 -17.45 -9.58 5.56
CA THR A 177 -17.26 -8.15 5.23
C THR A 177 -16.74 -7.99 3.80
N SER A 178 -15.91 -8.92 3.33
CA SER A 178 -15.46 -9.01 1.93
C SER A 178 -16.64 -9.10 0.95
N GLU A 179 -17.64 -9.95 1.25
CA GLU A 179 -18.84 -10.09 0.41
C GLU A 179 -19.64 -8.78 0.34
N LEU A 180 -19.87 -8.13 1.50
CA LEU A 180 -20.52 -6.80 1.53
C LEU A 180 -19.76 -5.79 0.66
N ILE A 181 -18.43 -5.72 0.78
CA ILE A 181 -17.63 -4.68 0.14
C ILE A 181 -17.43 -4.97 -1.35
N LEU A 182 -16.91 -6.15 -1.69
CA LEU A 182 -16.43 -6.46 -3.04
C LEU A 182 -17.52 -7.03 -3.94
N ASP A 183 -18.56 -7.64 -3.38
CA ASP A 183 -19.60 -8.31 -4.17
C ASP A 183 -20.91 -7.50 -4.23
N TYR A 184 -21.17 -6.67 -3.22
CA TYR A 184 -22.33 -5.78 -3.18
C TYR A 184 -21.97 -4.30 -3.47
N LEU A 185 -21.20 -3.66 -2.59
CA LEU A 185 -20.95 -2.20 -2.65
C LEU A 185 -20.05 -1.78 -3.82
N CYS A 186 -18.99 -2.54 -4.09
CA CYS A 186 -17.95 -2.23 -5.08
C CYS A 186 -17.71 -3.37 -6.08
N HIS A 187 -18.78 -4.03 -6.53
CA HIS A 187 -18.70 -5.12 -7.51
C HIS A 187 -17.95 -4.72 -8.80
N ASN A 188 -18.05 -3.45 -9.19
CA ASN A 188 -17.38 -2.88 -10.36
C ASN A 188 -15.85 -2.76 -10.20
N LEU A 189 -15.33 -2.82 -8.96
CA LEU A 189 -13.88 -2.79 -8.69
C LEU A 189 -13.24 -4.18 -8.85
N LYS A 190 -13.99 -5.25 -8.59
CA LYS A 190 -13.51 -6.65 -8.57
C LYS A 190 -12.69 -7.07 -9.80
N PRO A 191 -13.01 -6.65 -11.04
CA PRO A 191 -12.21 -6.96 -12.23
C PRO A 191 -10.81 -6.33 -12.25
N PHE A 192 -10.64 -5.18 -11.59
CA PHE A 192 -9.39 -4.41 -11.58
C PHE A 192 -8.44 -4.81 -10.45
N ILE A 193 -8.95 -5.50 -9.42
CA ILE A 193 -8.14 -6.00 -8.32
C ILE A 193 -7.24 -7.12 -8.84
N ILE A 194 -5.93 -6.93 -8.74
CA ILE A 194 -4.95 -7.96 -9.11
C ILE A 194 -5.14 -9.15 -8.17
N ARG A 195 -5.43 -10.32 -8.74
CA ARG A 195 -5.39 -11.61 -8.05
C ARG A 195 -4.17 -12.37 -8.54
N ASN A 196 -3.22 -12.66 -7.65
CA ASN A 196 -2.06 -13.45 -8.02
C ASN A 196 -2.44 -14.92 -8.18
N LYS A 197 -2.57 -15.38 -9.43
CA LYS A 197 -2.94 -16.75 -9.78
C LYS A 197 -1.85 -17.79 -9.46
N LYS A 198 -0.59 -17.39 -9.24
CA LYS A 198 0.49 -18.35 -8.88
C LYS A 198 0.31 -18.93 -7.47
N LEU A 199 -0.57 -18.33 -6.69
CA LEU A 199 -0.89 -18.67 -5.31
C LEU A 199 -2.38 -19.01 -5.26
N GLU A 200 -2.76 -20.08 -5.96
CA GLU A 200 -4.05 -20.73 -5.72
C GLU A 200 -4.03 -21.22 -4.27
N GLY A 201 -4.77 -20.49 -3.42
CA GLY A 201 -4.53 -20.44 -1.98
C GLY A 201 -3.77 -19.17 -1.58
N TYR A 202 -4.50 -18.26 -0.93
CA TYR A 202 -4.01 -17.33 0.10
C TYR A 202 -2.97 -16.24 -0.16
N TYR A 203 -2.51 -15.96 -1.37
CA TYR A 203 -1.49 -14.93 -1.49
C TYR A 203 -1.61 -14.13 -2.79
N GLY A 204 -1.65 -12.80 -2.69
CA GLY A 204 -1.32 -11.92 -3.81
C GLY A 204 -2.42 -10.99 -4.32
N SER A 205 -3.02 -10.28 -3.38
CA SER A 205 -3.32 -8.86 -3.54
C SER A 205 -2.72 -8.11 -2.33
N LEU A 206 -2.67 -6.78 -2.36
CA LEU A 206 -2.21 -5.90 -1.27
C LEU A 206 -2.88 -6.04 0.14
N PRO A 207 -3.89 -6.91 0.41
CA PRO A 207 -4.30 -7.22 1.80
C PRO A 207 -3.37 -8.14 2.57
N TYR A 208 -2.36 -8.75 1.93
CA TYR A 208 -1.54 -9.79 2.60
C TYR A 208 -0.71 -9.25 3.78
N PHE A 209 -0.31 -7.98 3.74
CA PHE A 209 0.55 -7.40 4.77
C PHE A 209 -0.11 -7.26 6.16
N GLU A 210 -1.43 -7.35 6.23
CA GLU A 210 -2.21 -7.15 7.46
C GLU A 210 -3.18 -8.31 7.72
N ASP A 211 -2.87 -9.53 7.24
CA ASP A 211 -3.70 -10.73 7.45
C ASP A 211 -5.17 -10.55 7.01
N GLU A 212 -5.40 -9.88 5.86
CA GLU A 212 -6.75 -9.58 5.35
C GLU A 212 -7.62 -8.76 6.32
N ARG A 213 -6.99 -7.93 7.16
CA ARG A 213 -7.68 -6.99 8.03
C ARG A 213 -7.55 -5.56 7.53
N MET A 214 -8.62 -4.80 7.71
CA MET A 214 -8.66 -3.36 7.48
C MET A 214 -8.00 -2.63 8.65
N LEU A 215 -7.32 -1.53 8.35
CA LEU A 215 -6.95 -0.55 9.39
C LEU A 215 -8.24 0.15 9.84
N ALA A 216 -8.48 0.24 11.15
CA ALA A 216 -9.68 0.87 11.69
C ALA A 216 -9.35 2.20 12.38
N SER A 217 -10.06 3.26 12.02
CA SER A 217 -9.99 4.55 12.69
C SER A 217 -11.33 4.86 13.33
N ALA A 218 -11.35 5.35 14.56
CA ALA A 218 -12.60 5.59 15.27
C ALA A 218 -12.59 6.86 16.10
N PHE A 219 -13.77 7.46 16.26
CA PHE A 219 -14.06 8.54 17.19
C PHE A 219 -15.20 8.12 18.10
N PHE A 220 -14.94 8.05 19.39
CA PHE A 220 -15.88 7.65 20.42
C PHE A 220 -16.28 8.82 21.30
N ILE A 221 -17.58 9.00 21.49
CA ILE A 221 -18.13 9.99 22.42
C ILE A 221 -18.51 9.26 23.70
N ALA A 222 -17.66 9.37 24.73
CA ALA A 222 -17.92 8.83 26.05
C ALA A 222 -19.02 9.62 26.77
N GLY A 223 -19.74 8.95 27.68
CA GLY A 223 -20.79 9.59 28.48
C GLY A 223 -20.27 10.76 29.33
N GLU A 224 -21.14 11.74 29.59
CA GLU A 224 -20.82 12.89 30.43
C GLU A 224 -20.31 12.44 31.82
N ASN A 225 -19.29 13.16 32.34
CA ASN A 225 -18.67 12.92 33.64
C ASN A 225 -17.98 11.55 33.82
N GLN A 226 -17.69 10.82 32.74
CA GLN A 226 -16.87 9.61 32.80
C GLN A 226 -15.39 9.96 32.73
N THR A 227 -14.58 9.26 33.54
CA THR A 227 -13.11 9.35 33.46
C THR A 227 -12.60 8.22 32.59
N ILE A 228 -11.77 8.56 31.60
CA ILE A 228 -11.13 7.58 30.73
C ILE A 228 -9.93 6.96 31.46
N THR A 229 -9.90 5.64 31.53
CA THR A 229 -8.87 4.88 32.26
C THR A 229 -7.86 4.21 31.32
N ASN A 230 -6.69 3.84 31.85
CA ASN A 230 -5.65 3.17 31.07
C ASN A 230 -6.09 1.83 30.48
N ASP A 231 -6.91 1.04 31.20
CA ASP A 231 -7.44 -0.21 30.66
C ASP A 231 -8.34 0.04 29.44
N GLN A 232 -9.16 1.10 29.47
CA GLN A 232 -10.01 1.48 28.33
C GLN A 232 -9.18 1.94 27.14
N LEU A 233 -8.18 2.80 27.35
CA LEU A 233 -7.26 3.24 26.29
C LEU A 233 -6.52 2.07 25.66
N PHE A 234 -6.00 1.15 26.47
CA PHE A 234 -5.34 -0.07 25.99
C PHE A 234 -6.28 -0.91 25.13
N ARG A 235 -7.50 -1.18 25.62
CA ARG A 235 -8.51 -1.94 24.89
C ARG A 235 -8.90 -1.26 23.58
N MET A 236 -9.00 0.06 23.54
CA MET A 236 -9.24 0.84 22.31
C MET A 236 -8.10 0.72 21.29
N GLY A 237 -6.85 0.67 21.75
CA GLY A 237 -5.69 0.47 20.89
C GLY A 237 -5.59 -0.95 20.32
N GLN A 238 -6.01 -1.97 21.10
CA GLN A 238 -5.95 -3.38 20.69
C GLN A 238 -7.24 -3.92 20.07
N LEU A 239 -8.35 -3.17 20.13
CA LEU A 239 -9.70 -3.65 19.81
C LEU A 239 -10.15 -4.83 20.69
N ASP A 240 -9.79 -4.79 21.97
CA ASP A 240 -10.17 -5.80 22.94
C ASP A 240 -11.66 -5.64 23.34
N GLY A 241 -12.56 -6.20 22.52
CA GLY A 241 -13.99 -6.29 22.75
C GLY A 241 -14.34 -7.44 23.71
N LYS A 242 -14.86 -8.52 23.13
CA LYS A 242 -15.23 -9.75 23.85
C LYS A 242 -14.27 -10.90 23.58
N ASP A 243 -14.18 -11.83 24.52
CA ASP A 243 -13.52 -13.12 24.30
C ASP A 243 -14.46 -14.14 23.61
N SER A 244 -13.94 -15.34 23.33
CA SER A 244 -14.71 -16.44 22.74
C SER A 244 -15.88 -16.95 23.62
N LYS A 245 -15.99 -16.49 24.87
CA LYS A 245 -17.11 -16.79 25.77
C LYS A 245 -18.11 -15.63 25.86
N GLY A 246 -17.89 -14.56 25.09
CA GLY A 246 -18.72 -13.35 25.10
C GLY A 246 -18.49 -12.44 26.31
N GLN A 247 -17.42 -12.63 27.07
CA GLN A 247 -17.09 -11.79 28.24
C GLN A 247 -16.15 -10.65 27.87
N GLU A 248 -16.16 -9.57 28.65
CA GLU A 248 -15.22 -8.47 28.45
C GLU A 248 -13.78 -8.94 28.55
N PHE A 249 -12.97 -8.52 27.58
CA PHE A 249 -11.63 -9.03 27.39
C PHE A 249 -10.57 -7.93 27.45
N ILE A 250 -9.38 -8.31 27.89
CA ILE A 250 -8.15 -7.53 27.75
C ILE A 250 -7.00 -8.48 27.46
N SER A 251 -6.25 -8.21 26.39
CA SER A 251 -5.23 -9.10 25.84
C SER A 251 -3.93 -9.16 26.65
N ALA A 252 -3.74 -8.26 27.61
CA ALA A 252 -2.57 -8.20 28.47
C ALA A 252 -2.93 -8.43 29.95
N ASN A 253 -2.07 -9.18 30.65
CA ASN A 253 -2.21 -9.46 32.09
C ASN A 253 -1.17 -8.75 32.97
N ASN A 254 -0.23 -8.00 32.38
CA ASN A 254 0.82 -7.27 33.07
C ASN A 254 0.53 -5.75 33.06
N PRO A 255 0.16 -5.13 34.20
CA PRO A 255 -0.13 -3.69 34.26
C PRO A 255 1.02 -2.81 33.76
N LYS A 256 2.27 -3.16 34.08
CA LYS A 256 3.45 -2.41 33.63
C LYS A 256 3.63 -2.47 32.11
N TYR A 257 3.17 -3.56 31.47
CA TYR A 257 3.18 -3.63 30.01
C TYR A 257 2.16 -2.68 29.41
N ILE A 258 0.96 -2.60 30.00
CA ILE A 258 -0.09 -1.67 29.57
C ILE A 258 0.37 -0.22 29.69
N GLU A 259 0.97 0.16 30.81
CA GLU A 259 1.50 1.52 31.01
C GLU A 259 2.51 1.89 29.92
N ARG A 260 3.54 1.05 29.71
CA ARG A 260 4.54 1.28 28.64
C ARG A 260 3.93 1.30 27.24
N TYR A 261 2.91 0.49 27.01
CA TYR A 261 2.20 0.45 25.72
C TYR A 261 1.52 1.80 25.45
N ILE A 262 0.81 2.33 26.45
CA ILE A 262 0.08 3.60 26.37
C ILE A 262 1.05 4.77 26.26
N GLU A 263 2.09 4.83 27.09
CA GLU A 263 3.09 5.92 27.07
C GLU A 263 3.71 6.14 25.69
N LYS A 264 3.92 5.07 24.92
CA LYS A 264 4.50 5.15 23.57
C LYS A 264 3.49 5.58 22.49
N ARG A 265 2.19 5.38 22.71
CA ARG A 265 1.15 5.39 21.66
C ARG A 265 0.03 6.38 21.88
N LEU A 266 -0.06 6.94 23.08
CA LEU A 266 -1.06 7.90 23.47
C LEU A 266 -0.64 9.30 23.01
N TYR A 267 -1.60 10.01 22.45
CA TYR A 267 -1.57 11.43 22.26
C TYR A 267 -2.58 12.07 23.19
N ASP A 268 -2.10 12.87 24.12
CA ASP A 268 -2.83 13.40 25.27
C ASP A 268 -2.86 14.93 25.30
N ARG A 269 -2.60 15.58 24.15
CA ARG A 269 -2.58 17.05 24.01
C ARG A 269 -3.82 17.75 24.58
N TRP A 270 -4.97 17.09 24.49
CA TRP A 270 -6.27 17.62 24.94
C TRP A 270 -6.82 16.87 26.17
N ALA A 271 -5.96 16.17 26.91
CA ALA A 271 -6.33 15.56 28.18
C ALA A 271 -6.78 16.64 29.18
N PRO A 272 -7.74 16.34 30.07
CA PRO A 272 -8.40 15.04 30.26
C PRO A 272 -9.62 14.80 29.35
N SER A 273 -9.96 15.73 28.46
CA SER A 273 -11.20 15.67 27.69
C SER A 273 -11.11 14.72 26.50
N THR A 274 -9.98 14.73 25.78
CA THR A 274 -9.81 13.96 24.53
C THR A 274 -8.45 13.28 24.49
N TYR A 275 -8.44 12.02 24.06
CA TYR A 275 -7.26 11.20 23.89
C TYR A 275 -7.27 10.55 22.50
N ILE A 276 -6.10 10.41 21.88
CA ILE A 276 -5.93 9.60 20.67
C ILE A 276 -4.92 8.49 20.97
N ILE A 277 -5.31 7.24 20.82
CA ILE A 277 -4.38 6.11 20.91
C ILE A 277 -4.22 5.48 19.53
N THR A 278 -2.97 5.24 19.14
CA THR A 278 -2.63 4.66 17.84
C THR A 278 -1.90 3.33 18.03
N SER A 279 -2.36 2.29 17.36
CA SER A 279 -1.69 0.99 17.25
C SER A 279 -1.32 0.70 15.79
N GLU A 280 -0.71 -0.45 15.53
CA GLU A 280 -0.38 -0.88 14.16
C GLU A 280 -1.62 -1.07 13.28
N HIS A 281 -2.77 -1.23 13.94
CA HIS A 281 -4.01 -1.72 13.36
C HIS A 281 -5.17 -0.74 13.58
N THR A 282 -5.03 0.23 14.48
CA THR A 282 -6.07 1.21 14.78
C THR A 282 -5.55 2.60 15.11
N GLN A 283 -6.42 3.58 14.92
CA GLN A 283 -6.30 4.89 15.56
C GLN A 283 -7.65 5.30 16.14
N THR A 284 -7.72 5.33 17.46
CA THR A 284 -8.97 5.59 18.18
C THR A 284 -8.85 6.89 18.95
N THR A 285 -9.74 7.83 18.64
CA THR A 285 -9.98 9.04 19.41
C THR A 285 -11.15 8.80 20.35
N VAL A 286 -11.00 9.15 21.62
CA VAL A 286 -12.10 9.14 22.59
C VAL A 286 -12.20 10.52 23.23
N SER A 287 -13.42 11.05 23.32
CA SER A 287 -13.69 12.35 23.92
C SER A 287 -14.88 12.28 24.86
N VAL A 288 -14.81 13.00 25.98
CA VAL A 288 -15.89 13.14 26.97
C VAL A 288 -16.67 14.40 26.65
N GLY A 289 -17.97 14.28 26.34
CA GLY A 289 -18.81 15.44 26.08
C GLY A 289 -20.10 15.12 25.34
N LYS A 290 -20.85 16.16 24.98
CA LYS A 290 -22.05 16.02 24.15
C LYS A 290 -21.68 16.10 22.67
N ASN A 291 -22.40 15.35 21.83
CA ASN A 291 -22.15 15.34 20.38
C ASN A 291 -22.16 16.73 19.72
N ARG A 292 -23.02 17.66 20.17
CA ARG A 292 -23.06 19.04 19.63
C ARG A 292 -21.84 19.88 20.01
N GLU A 293 -21.20 19.55 21.12
CA GLU A 293 -20.02 20.27 21.63
C GLU A 293 -18.73 19.76 20.97
N LEU A 294 -18.80 18.62 20.28
CA LEU A 294 -17.66 17.93 19.69
C LEU A 294 -17.66 17.97 18.15
N GLU A 295 -18.45 18.86 17.54
CA GLU A 295 -18.57 18.95 16.07
C GLU A 295 -17.23 19.27 15.41
N ASP A 296 -16.42 20.15 16.02
CA ASP A 296 -15.10 20.52 15.52
C ASP A 296 -14.10 19.34 15.64
N GLU A 297 -14.09 18.62 16.76
CA GLU A 297 -13.25 17.44 16.97
C GLU A 297 -13.60 16.31 16.01
N ILE A 298 -14.89 16.07 15.77
CA ILE A 298 -15.36 15.10 14.77
C ILE A 298 -14.94 15.55 13.37
N SER A 299 -15.01 16.85 13.07
CA SER A 299 -14.55 17.41 11.79
C SER A 299 -13.05 17.22 11.58
N HIS A 300 -12.23 17.46 12.61
CA HIS A 300 -10.79 17.19 12.58
C HIS A 300 -10.51 15.69 12.40
N PHE A 301 -11.22 14.82 13.12
CA PHE A 301 -11.11 13.36 12.98
C PHE A 301 -11.37 12.91 11.54
N MET A 302 -12.50 13.31 10.96
CA MET A 302 -12.92 12.88 9.62
C MET A 302 -12.22 13.62 8.47
N GLY A 303 -11.59 14.75 8.76
CA GLY A 303 -10.81 15.54 7.83
C GLY A 303 -9.32 15.34 8.04
N ILE A 304 -8.73 16.21 8.83
CA ILE A 304 -7.27 16.36 8.96
C ILE A 304 -6.61 15.10 9.50
N HIS A 305 -7.12 14.53 10.58
CA HIS A 305 -6.54 13.32 11.20
C HIS A 305 -6.68 12.14 10.25
N TYR A 306 -7.84 11.98 9.61
CA TYR A 306 -8.06 10.97 8.57
C TYR A 306 -7.02 11.02 7.46
N TYR A 307 -6.79 12.19 6.84
CA TYR A 307 -5.79 12.32 5.77
C TYR A 307 -4.36 12.11 6.28
N ASN A 308 -4.06 12.48 7.53
CA ASN A 308 -2.76 12.23 8.15
C ASN A 308 -2.53 10.73 8.37
N LEU A 309 -3.51 10.02 8.94
CA LEU A 309 -3.48 8.56 9.14
C LEU A 309 -3.34 7.82 7.82
N TRP A 310 -4.21 8.12 6.87
CA TRP A 310 -4.28 7.47 5.57
C TRP A 310 -2.96 7.67 4.78
N LEU A 311 -2.33 8.85 4.83
CA LEU A 311 -1.07 9.11 4.13
C LEU A 311 0.08 8.27 4.70
N HIS A 312 0.16 8.18 6.02
CA HIS A 312 1.17 7.35 6.69
C HIS A 312 0.89 5.85 6.51
N TYR A 313 -0.38 5.46 6.45
CA TYR A 313 -0.75 4.10 6.09
C TYR A 313 -0.35 3.77 4.65
N TYR A 314 -0.55 4.69 3.69
CA TYR A 314 -0.04 4.53 2.33
C TYR A 314 1.49 4.37 2.29
N TYR A 315 2.25 5.13 3.11
CA TYR A 315 3.70 4.91 3.22
C TYR A 315 4.04 3.51 3.72
N LYS A 316 3.38 3.02 4.78
CA LYS A 316 3.56 1.66 5.28
C LYS A 316 3.32 0.63 4.17
N ILE A 317 2.18 0.73 3.49
CA ILE A 317 1.78 -0.21 2.43
C ILE A 317 2.73 -0.15 1.22
N MET A 318 3.17 1.03 0.79
CA MET A 318 4.12 1.17 -0.31
C MET A 318 5.48 0.57 0.03
N LEU A 319 5.97 0.81 1.25
CA LEU A 319 7.25 0.26 1.69
C LEU A 319 7.22 -1.27 1.78
N LEU A 320 6.16 -1.83 2.35
CA LEU A 320 5.97 -3.28 2.40
C LEU A 320 5.85 -3.89 0.99
N LYS A 321 5.16 -3.20 0.07
CA LYS A 321 5.11 -3.59 -1.34
C LYS A 321 6.51 -3.63 -1.95
N LEU A 322 7.34 -2.61 -1.74
CA LEU A 322 8.71 -2.55 -2.28
C LEU A 322 9.58 -3.67 -1.71
N SER A 323 9.51 -3.94 -0.40
CA SER A 323 10.20 -5.07 0.22
C SER A 323 9.76 -6.41 -0.37
N PHE A 324 8.47 -6.59 -0.63
CA PHE A 324 7.95 -7.80 -1.27
C PHE A 324 8.44 -7.96 -2.72
N GLU A 325 8.32 -6.92 -3.55
CA GLU A 325 8.77 -6.93 -4.95
C GLU A 325 10.28 -7.21 -5.04
N HIS A 326 11.07 -6.73 -4.07
CA HIS A 326 12.49 -7.06 -3.93
C HIS A 326 12.73 -8.53 -3.60
N SER A 327 11.95 -9.11 -2.66
CA SER A 327 12.11 -10.52 -2.27
C SER A 327 11.89 -11.52 -3.41
N GLU A 328 11.10 -11.13 -4.42
CA GLU A 328 10.82 -11.93 -5.61
C GLU A 328 11.90 -11.78 -6.71
N VAL A 329 12.86 -10.85 -6.58
CA VAL A 329 13.89 -10.59 -7.61
C VAL A 329 14.79 -11.82 -7.76
N SER A 330 14.76 -12.46 -8.95
CA SER A 330 15.76 -13.45 -9.32
C SER A 330 16.95 -12.77 -10.03
N TRP A 331 17.99 -12.48 -9.25
CA TRP A 331 19.18 -11.67 -9.62
C TRP A 331 19.87 -12.01 -10.93
N SER A 332 19.75 -13.25 -11.41
CA SER A 332 20.42 -13.72 -12.62
C SER A 332 19.59 -13.59 -13.90
N LYS A 333 18.28 -13.36 -13.81
CA LYS A 333 17.36 -13.41 -14.96
C LYS A 333 16.67 -12.08 -15.27
N ASP A 334 16.63 -11.13 -14.32
CA ASP A 334 15.68 -10.02 -14.38
C ASP A 334 16.34 -8.61 -14.30
N GLN A 335 17.37 -8.32 -15.11
CA GLN A 335 18.03 -7.00 -15.11
C GLN A 335 17.05 -5.84 -15.37
N GLU A 336 16.08 -6.02 -16.27
CA GLU A 336 15.04 -5.01 -16.57
C GLU A 336 14.14 -4.76 -15.36
N TYR A 337 13.84 -5.80 -14.57
CA TYR A 337 13.02 -5.70 -13.37
C TYR A 337 13.76 -4.98 -12.24
N VAL A 338 15.07 -5.23 -12.09
CA VAL A 338 15.94 -4.50 -11.14
C VAL A 338 15.95 -3.00 -11.46
N GLU A 339 16.10 -2.63 -12.73
CA GLU A 339 16.04 -1.22 -13.17
C GLU A 339 14.67 -0.59 -12.89
N GLU A 340 13.57 -1.31 -13.16
CA GLU A 340 12.20 -0.86 -12.86
C GLU A 340 11.99 -0.66 -11.34
N LEU A 341 12.52 -1.54 -10.50
CA LEU A 341 12.42 -1.46 -9.04
C LEU A 341 13.21 -0.26 -8.49
N ILE A 342 14.45 -0.05 -8.95
CA ILE A 342 15.25 1.13 -8.58
C ILE A 342 14.53 2.42 -8.98
N GLU A 343 13.95 2.46 -10.19
CA GLU A 343 13.18 3.62 -10.66
C GLU A 343 11.93 3.87 -9.79
N MET A 344 11.23 2.80 -9.39
CA MET A 344 10.05 2.89 -8.52
C MET A 344 10.41 3.47 -7.15
N ILE A 345 11.46 2.93 -6.52
CA ILE A 345 11.92 3.39 -5.19
C ILE A 345 12.36 4.86 -5.27
N SER A 346 13.15 5.23 -6.28
CA SER A 346 13.61 6.61 -6.50
C SER A 346 12.46 7.59 -6.71
N LYS A 347 11.42 7.18 -7.46
CA LYS A 347 10.21 8.01 -7.66
C LYS A 347 9.39 8.15 -6.39
N PHE A 348 9.27 7.08 -5.59
CA PHE A 348 8.56 7.12 -4.32
C PHE A 348 9.24 8.08 -3.34
N ASP A 349 10.56 7.91 -3.14
CA ASP A 349 11.38 8.75 -2.26
C ASP A 349 11.29 10.23 -2.66
N SER A 350 11.57 10.54 -3.92
CA SER A 350 11.66 11.94 -4.38
C SER A 350 10.32 12.68 -4.51
N ARG A 351 9.18 11.99 -4.63
CA ARG A 351 7.90 12.62 -4.98
C ARG A 351 6.76 12.39 -4.01
N TYR A 352 6.84 11.36 -3.17
CA TYR A 352 5.73 10.94 -2.32
C TYR A 352 6.14 10.72 -0.87
N PHE A 353 7.40 10.37 -0.58
CA PHE A 353 7.85 10.17 0.79
C PHE A 353 8.48 11.43 1.37
N PHE A 354 7.81 12.05 2.34
CA PHE A 354 8.31 13.29 2.94
C PHE A 354 8.46 13.20 4.46
N LYS A 355 9.53 13.82 4.98
CA LYS A 355 9.83 13.84 6.42
C LYS A 355 8.77 14.61 7.21
N ASN A 356 8.35 15.76 6.70
CA ASN A 356 7.30 16.59 7.29
C ASN A 356 6.12 16.63 6.32
N VAL A 357 4.90 16.49 6.83
CA VAL A 357 3.68 16.54 6.00
C VAL A 357 2.74 17.68 6.37
N SER A 358 2.79 18.18 7.60
CA SER A 358 1.90 19.22 8.12
C SER A 358 2.65 20.51 8.45
N VAL A 359 1.96 21.64 8.25
CA VAL A 359 2.41 22.97 8.68
C VAL A 359 2.21 23.14 10.20
N ARG A 360 1.11 22.60 10.73
CA ARG A 360 0.67 22.76 12.13
C ARG A 360 1.41 21.81 13.07
N MET A 361 1.48 22.21 14.35
CA MET A 361 2.16 21.45 15.38
C MET A 361 1.48 20.11 15.68
N GLU A 362 0.16 20.11 15.81
CA GLU A 362 -0.68 18.92 15.99
C GLU A 362 -0.40 17.86 14.92
N GLY A 363 -0.36 18.25 13.64
CA GLY A 363 -0.08 17.33 12.55
C GLY A 363 1.33 16.74 12.60
N LYS A 364 2.32 17.51 13.06
CA LYS A 364 3.70 17.05 13.26
C LYS A 364 3.81 16.04 14.41
N GLU A 365 3.09 16.26 15.49
CA GLU A 365 3.03 15.35 16.64
C GLU A 365 2.36 14.02 16.26
N LEU A 366 1.20 14.08 15.61
CA LEU A 366 0.52 12.88 15.10
C LEU A 366 1.36 12.13 14.06
N THR A 367 2.05 12.85 13.18
CA THR A 367 3.00 12.26 12.21
C THR A 367 4.10 11.46 12.93
N LYS A 368 4.64 11.98 14.03
CA LYS A 368 5.66 11.30 14.81
C LYS A 368 5.12 9.98 15.37
N ILE A 369 3.95 10.01 16.02
CA ILE A 369 3.29 8.82 16.58
C ILE A 369 3.01 7.79 15.48
N LEU A 370 2.49 8.21 14.33
CA LEU A 370 2.21 7.33 13.19
C LEU A 370 3.48 6.69 12.62
N LYS A 371 4.56 7.46 12.44
CA LYS A 371 5.84 6.95 11.94
C LYS A 371 6.47 5.94 12.89
N GLU A 372 6.40 6.20 14.19
CA GLU A 372 6.91 5.29 15.22
C GLU A 372 6.04 4.03 15.37
N THR A 373 4.72 4.17 15.24
CA THR A 373 3.77 3.05 15.38
C THR A 373 3.79 2.13 14.16
N PHE A 374 3.86 2.68 12.95
CA PHE A 374 3.93 1.91 11.71
C PHE A 374 5.37 1.53 11.31
N ASN A 375 6.37 1.82 12.15
CA ASN A 375 7.79 1.56 11.88
C ASN A 375 8.27 2.08 10.50
N ILE A 376 7.72 3.22 10.05
CA ILE A 376 7.94 3.74 8.69
C ILE A 376 9.42 4.01 8.41
N ASN A 377 10.15 4.55 9.38
CA ASN A 377 11.56 4.85 9.20
C ASN A 377 12.39 3.58 9.00
N THR A 378 12.13 2.53 9.78
CA THR A 378 12.82 1.24 9.67
C THR A 378 12.53 0.57 8.33
N LEU A 379 11.25 0.54 7.92
CA LEU A 379 10.85 0.00 6.62
C LEU A 379 11.50 0.77 5.47
N PHE A 380 11.60 2.10 5.59
CA PHE A 380 12.25 2.93 4.58
C PHE A 380 13.76 2.67 4.49
N GLU A 381 14.44 2.50 5.63
CA GLU A 381 15.87 2.13 5.65
C GLU A 381 16.12 0.77 5.01
N GLU A 382 15.26 -0.23 5.26
CA GLU A 382 15.34 -1.55 4.63
C GLU A 382 15.21 -1.47 3.10
N VAL A 383 14.22 -0.73 2.60
CA VAL A 383 14.01 -0.48 1.17
C VAL A 383 15.17 0.30 0.55
N LYS A 384 15.81 1.21 1.29
CA LYS A 384 16.98 1.94 0.80
C LYS A 384 18.21 1.05 0.69
N ASN A 385 18.49 0.23 1.70
CA ASN A 385 19.60 -0.74 1.66
C ASN A 385 19.42 -1.72 0.50
N THR A 386 18.18 -2.12 0.24
CA THR A 386 17.80 -2.92 -0.92
C THR A 386 18.23 -2.27 -2.26
N VAL A 387 18.06 -0.95 -2.41
CA VAL A 387 18.53 -0.23 -3.62
C VAL A 387 20.04 -0.32 -3.78
N ASP A 388 20.79 -0.17 -2.68
CA ASP A 388 22.25 -0.26 -2.70
C ASP A 388 22.69 -1.67 -3.12
N ASP A 389 22.03 -2.71 -2.62
CA ASP A 389 22.27 -4.10 -3.02
C ASP A 389 21.94 -4.34 -4.51
N LEU A 390 20.81 -3.79 -4.99
CA LEU A 390 20.38 -3.85 -6.38
C LEU A 390 21.39 -3.17 -7.33
N ASN A 391 21.88 -1.98 -6.96
CA ASN A 391 22.90 -1.27 -7.72
C ASN A 391 24.22 -2.05 -7.78
N GLN A 392 24.71 -2.55 -6.63
CA GLN A 392 25.93 -3.35 -6.58
C GLN A 392 25.82 -4.65 -7.41
N ALA A 393 24.66 -5.30 -7.38
CA ALA A 393 24.40 -6.48 -8.20
C ALA A 393 24.46 -6.17 -9.70
N GLN A 394 23.84 -5.06 -10.12
CA GLN A 394 23.86 -4.60 -11.51
C GLN A 394 25.30 -4.26 -11.97
N GLU A 395 26.09 -3.59 -11.12
CA GLU A 395 27.50 -3.32 -11.39
C GLU A 395 28.30 -4.60 -11.57
N LYS A 396 28.19 -5.57 -10.66
CA LYS A 396 28.85 -6.87 -10.78
C LYS A 396 28.47 -7.62 -12.05
N GLN A 397 27.20 -7.53 -12.48
CA GLN A 397 26.74 -8.14 -13.73
C GLN A 397 27.34 -7.43 -14.96
N ARG A 398 27.40 -6.10 -14.95
CA ARG A 398 28.04 -5.30 -16.00
C ARG A 398 29.53 -5.61 -16.10
N ASP A 399 30.22 -5.71 -14.97
CA ASP A 399 31.65 -6.02 -14.91
C ASP A 399 31.94 -7.43 -15.44
N LYS A 400 31.14 -8.43 -15.07
CA LYS A 400 31.23 -9.79 -15.65
C LYS A 400 31.07 -9.76 -17.17
N ARG A 401 30.12 -8.99 -17.69
CA ARG A 401 29.87 -8.83 -19.13
C ARG A 401 31.02 -8.11 -19.83
N GLN A 402 31.54 -7.03 -19.24
CA GLN A 402 32.69 -6.30 -19.77
C GLN A 402 33.95 -7.18 -19.79
N ASN A 403 34.21 -7.93 -18.71
CA ASN A 403 35.31 -8.89 -18.64
C ASN A 403 35.17 -10.00 -19.69
N MET A 404 33.94 -10.51 -19.93
CA MET A 404 33.69 -11.49 -20.98
C MET A 404 33.94 -10.90 -22.39
N LEU A 405 33.52 -9.65 -22.64
CA LEU A 405 33.79 -8.93 -23.89
C LEU A 405 35.30 -8.70 -24.09
N LEU A 406 36.02 -8.29 -23.04
CA LEU A 406 37.48 -8.14 -23.05
C LEU A 406 38.18 -9.48 -23.31
N PHE A 407 37.73 -10.55 -22.67
CA PHE A 407 38.27 -11.90 -22.91
C PHE A 407 38.06 -12.31 -24.36
N MET A 408 36.84 -12.14 -24.91
CA MET A 408 36.57 -12.40 -26.32
C MET A 408 37.50 -11.56 -27.21
N LEU A 409 37.56 -10.24 -27.01
CA LEU A 409 38.43 -9.35 -27.80
C LEU A 409 39.91 -9.74 -27.70
N THR A 410 40.36 -10.20 -26.54
CA THR A 410 41.74 -10.68 -26.34
C THR A 410 41.98 -11.97 -27.12
N VAL A 411 41.08 -12.94 -27.04
CA VAL A 411 41.13 -14.16 -27.86
C VAL A 411 41.17 -13.80 -29.33
N PHE A 412 40.30 -12.88 -29.79
CA PHE A 412 40.30 -12.36 -31.14
C PHE A 412 41.63 -11.73 -31.56
N THR A 413 42.22 -10.90 -30.70
CA THR A 413 43.49 -10.22 -30.97
C THR A 413 44.64 -11.20 -31.01
N VAL A 414 44.68 -12.19 -30.10
CA VAL A 414 45.68 -13.26 -30.07
C VAL A 414 45.57 -14.14 -31.30
N VAL A 415 44.36 -14.57 -31.66
CA VAL A 415 44.09 -15.33 -32.88
C VAL A 415 44.50 -14.52 -34.11
N SER A 416 44.03 -13.28 -34.24
CA SER A 416 44.37 -12.41 -35.39
C SER A 416 45.85 -12.05 -35.43
N GLY A 417 46.54 -11.98 -34.29
CA GLY A 417 47.98 -11.73 -34.22
C GLY A 417 48.81 -12.95 -34.62
N ILE A 418 48.43 -14.15 -34.17
CA ILE A 418 49.08 -15.42 -34.51
C ILE A 418 48.86 -15.76 -35.99
N TYR A 419 47.66 -15.51 -36.52
CA TYR A 419 47.24 -16.00 -37.84
C TYR A 419 47.23 -14.92 -38.94
N GLY A 420 47.01 -13.66 -38.58
CA GLY A 420 46.82 -12.56 -39.52
C GLY A 420 48.11 -11.96 -40.06
N MET A 421 49.24 -12.01 -39.34
CA MET A 421 50.44 -11.28 -39.76
C MET A 421 51.33 -11.98 -40.79
N ASN A 422 51.22 -13.31 -41.00
CA ASN A 422 52.08 -14.02 -41.95
C ASN A 422 51.40 -15.01 -42.91
N LEU A 423 50.14 -15.43 -42.71
CA LEU A 423 49.56 -16.54 -43.50
C LEU A 423 48.30 -16.19 -44.31
N ILE A 424 47.48 -15.23 -43.89
CA ILE A 424 46.18 -14.96 -44.56
C ILE A 424 46.20 -13.71 -45.46
N ILE A 425 47.00 -12.69 -45.12
CA ILE A 425 46.94 -11.39 -45.82
C ILE A 425 47.59 -11.44 -47.22
N GLU A 426 48.53 -12.35 -47.48
CA GLU A 426 49.10 -12.53 -48.83
C GLU A 426 48.12 -13.23 -49.78
N ASP A 427 47.37 -14.24 -49.33
CA ASP A 427 46.42 -14.99 -50.15
C ASP A 427 45.10 -14.25 -50.42
N TRP A 428 44.75 -13.25 -49.61
CA TRP A 428 43.56 -12.41 -49.79
C TRP A 428 43.81 -11.11 -50.58
N LYS A 429 45.05 -10.82 -50.98
CA LYS A 429 45.37 -9.71 -51.90
C LYS A 429 45.12 -10.12 -53.35
N GLY A 430 43.86 -10.09 -53.79
CA GLY A 430 43.48 -10.30 -55.20
C GLY A 430 42.10 -10.94 -55.38
N LYS A 431 41.76 -11.33 -56.63
CA LYS A 431 40.55 -12.13 -56.91
C LYS A 431 40.71 -13.48 -56.20
N THR A 432 39.87 -13.73 -55.20
CA THR A 432 39.93 -14.92 -54.33
C THR A 432 39.77 -16.20 -55.16
N ASP A 433 40.84 -16.95 -55.35
CA ASP A 433 40.86 -18.16 -56.15
C ASP A 433 40.57 -19.37 -55.23
N TRP A 434 39.29 -19.71 -55.08
CA TRP A 434 38.79 -20.76 -54.19
C TRP A 434 39.35 -22.17 -54.48
N SER A 435 40.04 -22.32 -55.62
CA SER A 435 40.72 -23.54 -56.05
C SER A 435 41.97 -23.91 -55.22
N LYS A 436 42.53 -22.97 -54.43
CA LYS A 436 43.74 -23.20 -53.60
C LYS A 436 43.46 -23.71 -52.19
N VAL A 437 42.22 -23.68 -51.73
CA VAL A 437 41.83 -24.06 -50.35
C VAL A 437 42.05 -25.56 -50.07
N SER A 438 42.06 -26.41 -51.11
CA SER A 438 42.32 -27.85 -50.96
C SER A 438 43.79 -28.19 -50.69
N GLY A 439 44.71 -27.23 -50.81
CA GLY A 439 46.15 -27.40 -50.58
C GLY A 439 46.67 -26.83 -49.26
N TYR A 440 45.77 -26.34 -48.38
CA TYR A 440 46.15 -25.69 -47.14
C TYR A 440 46.89 -26.64 -46.19
N SER A 441 48.00 -26.16 -45.63
CA SER A 441 48.70 -26.81 -44.53
C SER A 441 47.81 -26.83 -43.26
N PHE A 442 48.13 -27.74 -42.33
CA PHE A 442 47.40 -27.86 -41.06
C PHE A 442 47.26 -26.52 -40.31
N PHE A 443 48.30 -25.67 -40.37
CA PHE A 443 48.28 -24.35 -39.74
C PHE A 443 47.37 -23.35 -40.47
N GLU A 444 47.28 -23.39 -41.80
CA GLU A 444 46.39 -22.54 -42.59
C GLU A 444 44.92 -22.92 -42.41
N TRP A 445 44.61 -24.21 -42.23
CA TRP A 445 43.27 -24.67 -41.87
C TRP A 445 42.82 -24.17 -40.48
N ILE A 446 43.72 -24.21 -39.49
CA ILE A 446 43.42 -23.65 -38.15
C ILE A 446 43.23 -22.13 -38.25
N SER A 447 44.07 -21.45 -39.03
CA SER A 447 43.99 -20.02 -39.31
C SER A 447 42.62 -19.60 -39.87
N LEU A 448 42.17 -20.29 -40.93
CA LEU A 448 40.88 -20.05 -41.59
C LEU A 448 39.69 -20.36 -40.67
N LEU A 449 39.72 -21.50 -39.96
CA LEU A 449 38.67 -21.88 -39.03
C LEU A 449 38.51 -20.86 -37.90
N THR A 450 39.63 -20.37 -37.37
CA THR A 450 39.60 -19.40 -36.26
C THR A 450 39.17 -18.02 -36.72
N ALA A 451 39.54 -17.58 -37.94
CA ALA A 451 39.04 -16.35 -38.55
C ALA A 451 37.53 -16.42 -38.82
N LEU A 452 37.02 -17.54 -39.34
CA LEU A 452 35.58 -17.75 -39.60
C LEU A 452 34.75 -17.80 -38.31
N ILE A 453 35.21 -18.53 -37.29
CA ILE A 453 34.58 -18.56 -35.97
C ILE A 453 34.55 -17.15 -35.38
N GLY A 454 35.65 -16.40 -35.56
CA GLY A 454 35.74 -15.04 -35.11
C GLY A 454 34.75 -14.08 -35.79
N ILE A 455 34.70 -14.07 -37.11
CA ILE A 455 33.73 -13.25 -37.86
C ILE A 455 32.31 -13.64 -37.48
N SER A 456 32.02 -14.94 -37.37
CA SER A 456 30.71 -15.45 -36.95
C SER A 456 30.32 -14.96 -35.55
N LEU A 457 31.22 -15.04 -34.56
CA LEU A 457 30.97 -14.55 -33.20
C LEU A 457 30.75 -13.03 -33.16
N SER A 458 31.51 -12.27 -33.94
CA SER A 458 31.37 -10.81 -34.02
C SER A 458 30.02 -10.40 -34.63
N VAL A 459 29.63 -11.06 -35.71
CA VAL A 459 28.31 -10.87 -36.33
C VAL A 459 27.18 -11.29 -35.38
N LEU A 460 27.35 -12.38 -34.64
CA LEU A 460 26.34 -12.88 -33.70
C LEU A 460 26.20 -11.96 -32.48
N LEU A 461 27.28 -11.36 -31.98
CA LEU A 461 27.24 -10.34 -30.93
C LEU A 461 26.56 -9.05 -31.41
N LEU A 462 26.94 -8.53 -32.59
CA LEU A 462 26.31 -7.34 -33.17
C LEU A 462 24.81 -7.58 -33.47
N ALA A 463 24.47 -8.78 -33.95
CA ALA A 463 23.08 -9.16 -34.18
C ALA A 463 22.30 -9.30 -32.87
N THR A 464 22.86 -9.94 -31.84
CA THR A 464 22.15 -10.10 -30.56
C THR A 464 21.98 -8.79 -29.80
N GLU A 465 22.96 -7.89 -29.82
CA GLU A 465 22.83 -6.53 -29.25
C GLU A 465 21.89 -5.65 -30.07
N GLY A 466 21.96 -5.72 -31.41
CA GLY A 466 21.03 -5.02 -32.29
C GLY A 466 19.59 -5.50 -32.12
N ILE A 467 19.37 -6.82 -32.01
CA ILE A 467 18.05 -7.42 -31.77
C ILE A 467 17.54 -7.06 -30.37
N LYS A 468 18.38 -7.04 -29.34
CA LYS A 468 18.00 -6.57 -27.99
C LYS A 468 17.66 -5.09 -27.99
N GLY A 469 18.44 -4.24 -28.66
CA GLY A 469 18.15 -2.81 -28.81
C GLY A 469 16.83 -2.55 -29.52
N ILE A 470 16.58 -3.24 -30.64
CA ILE A 470 15.33 -3.15 -31.39
C ILE A 470 14.16 -3.70 -30.57
N ARG A 471 14.33 -4.82 -29.85
CA ARG A 471 13.31 -5.41 -28.98
C ARG A 471 12.99 -4.52 -27.78
N ASN A 472 13.99 -3.85 -27.20
CA ASN A 472 13.79 -2.88 -26.12
C ASN A 472 13.10 -1.63 -26.62
N ILE A 473 13.46 -1.10 -27.81
CA ILE A 473 12.76 0.03 -28.42
C ILE A 473 11.32 -0.35 -28.80
N TYR A 474 11.09 -1.55 -29.33
CA TYR A 474 9.76 -2.03 -29.70
C TYR A 474 8.89 -2.32 -28.47
N ARG A 475 9.45 -2.88 -27.40
CA ARG A 475 8.74 -3.05 -26.12
C ARG A 475 8.50 -1.73 -25.41
N LYS A 476 9.44 -0.78 -25.48
CA LYS A 476 9.29 0.59 -24.95
C LYS A 476 8.25 1.37 -25.74
N ARG A 477 8.20 1.27 -27.08
CA ARG A 477 7.15 1.85 -27.94
C ARG A 477 5.79 1.15 -27.80
N LYS A 478 5.75 -0.17 -27.65
CA LYS A 478 4.53 -0.91 -27.30
C LYS A 478 4.14 -0.69 -25.82
N ARG A 479 4.98 -0.08 -24.99
CA ARG A 479 4.65 0.41 -23.64
C ARG A 479 4.31 1.91 -23.64
N ASP A 480 4.81 2.69 -24.60
CA ASP A 480 4.54 4.13 -24.77
C ASP A 480 3.34 4.42 -25.70
N SER A 481 2.93 3.50 -26.57
CA SER A 481 1.61 3.48 -27.24
C SER A 481 0.56 2.73 -26.40
N PHE A 482 0.97 2.25 -25.23
CA PHE A 482 0.18 1.70 -24.12
C PHE A 482 0.39 2.61 -22.86
N LYS A 483 0.48 3.93 -23.09
CA LYS A 483 0.49 5.00 -22.08
C LYS A 483 -0.82 5.76 -22.13
#